data_AF-A0AAQ3QR39-F1
#
_entry.id   AF-A0AAQ3QR39-F1
#
_cell.length_a   1.000
_cell.length_b   1.000
_cell.length_c   1.000
_cell.angle_alpha   90.00
_cell.angle_beta   90.00
_cell.angle_gamma   90.00
#
_symmetry.space_group_name_H-M   'P 1'
#
loop_
_entity.id
_entity.type
_entity.pdbx_description
1 polymer ?
#
loop_
_entity_poly.entity_id
_entity_poly.type
_entity_poly.pdbx_seq_one_letter_code
_entity_poly.pdbx_strand_id
1 'polypeptide(L)'
;MDGVFLDCLGLLTSRTGFQGVPGEDRQHWRSFLVKLGADNLKGARSEELFVALQKSVYIVYAMLGDVSIYVVGKDEYDELNLSEVIYVIMSCVKDVCGKTPTERLFLDKYGKICLCLDEIVWKVII
;
A
#
# COMPACT_ATOMS: atom_id res chain seq x y z
N MET A 1 12.05 2.15 3.17
CA MET A 1 10.65 2.56 2.97
C MET A 1 9.98 2.25 4.28
N ASP A 2 9.26 3.20 4.89
CA ASP A 2 8.85 3.07 6.30
C ASP A 2 7.59 2.23 6.50
N GLY A 3 6.83 1.95 5.43
CA GLY A 3 5.75 0.97 5.50
C GLY A 3 4.94 0.83 4.22
N VAL A 4 4.45 -0.39 3.99
CA VAL A 4 3.39 -0.68 3.01
C VAL A 4 2.13 -1.08 3.75
N PHE A 5 1.02 -0.52 3.29
CA PHE A 5 -0.31 -0.84 3.77
C PHE A 5 -1.18 -1.30 2.61
N LEU A 6 -1.73 -2.49 2.76
CA LEU A 6 -2.81 -2.96 1.90
C LEU A 6 -4.11 -2.74 2.67
N ASP A 7 -5.08 -2.10 2.03
CA ASP A 7 -6.44 -2.05 2.56
C ASP A 7 -7.39 -2.79 1.62
N CYS A 8 -8.12 -3.73 2.19
CA CYS A 8 -9.30 -4.34 1.58
C CYS A 8 -10.46 -4.08 2.54
N LEU A 9 -11.38 -3.19 2.15
CA LEU A 9 -12.61 -2.89 2.90
C LEU A 9 -12.40 -2.45 4.36
N GLY A 10 -11.35 -1.70 4.65
CA GLY A 10 -11.04 -1.23 6.01
C GLY A 10 -10.30 -2.27 6.87
N LEU A 11 -10.04 -3.47 6.35
CA LEU A 11 -9.07 -4.40 6.94
C LEU A 11 -7.66 -3.99 6.49
N LEU A 12 -7.19 -2.86 7.03
CA LEU A 12 -5.84 -2.41 6.79
C LEU A 12 -4.88 -3.50 7.31
N THR A 13 -4.22 -4.18 6.40
CA THR A 13 -3.27 -5.23 6.70
C THR A 13 -1.89 -4.65 6.52
N SER A 14 -1.30 -4.21 7.64
CA SER A 14 0.07 -3.73 7.67
C SER A 14 1.01 -4.92 7.82
N ARG A 15 1.86 -5.21 6.83
CA ARG A 15 2.99 -6.12 7.01
C ARG A 15 4.25 -5.57 6.35
N THR A 16 5.29 -5.57 7.18
CA THR A 16 6.70 -5.22 6.98
C THR A 16 7.04 -3.75 6.72
N GLY A 17 8.08 -3.28 7.44
CA GLY A 17 8.72 -1.96 7.23
C GLY A 17 8.70 -0.97 8.39
N PHE A 18 8.02 -1.21 9.53
CA PHE A 18 7.98 -0.26 10.67
C PHE A 18 9.31 -0.16 11.43
N GLN A 19 10.39 0.31 10.80
CA GLN A 19 11.61 0.72 11.50
C GLN A 19 11.56 2.18 11.99
N GLY A 20 10.53 2.95 11.61
CA GLY A 20 10.44 4.39 11.94
C GLY A 20 9.15 4.89 12.58
N VAL A 21 8.09 4.08 12.66
CA VAL A 21 6.77 4.53 13.16
C VAL A 21 6.41 3.80 14.47
N PRO A 22 6.38 4.50 15.63
CA PRO A 22 6.00 3.95 16.92
C PRO A 22 4.68 3.17 16.89
N GLY A 23 4.54 2.18 17.79
CA GLY A 23 3.33 1.36 17.91
C GLY A 23 2.03 2.16 18.13
N GLU A 24 2.12 3.32 18.78
CA GLU A 24 0.98 4.24 18.99
C GLU A 24 0.53 4.95 17.69
N ASP A 25 1.45 5.22 16.77
CA ASP A 25 1.16 5.89 15.50
C ASP A 25 0.51 4.95 14.47
N ARG A 26 0.60 3.62 14.66
CA ARG A 26 0.00 2.65 13.73
C ARG A 26 -1.50 2.81 13.60
N GLN A 27 -2.22 3.00 14.70
CA GLN A 27 -3.67 3.22 14.66
C GLN A 27 -4.00 4.57 14.02
N HIS A 28 -3.21 5.60 14.30
CA HIS A 28 -3.35 6.92 13.69
C HIS A 28 -3.18 6.86 12.17
N TRP A 29 -2.14 6.18 11.68
CA TRP A 29 -1.91 5.97 10.25
C TRP A 29 -3.03 5.16 9.60
N ARG A 30 -3.56 4.12 10.26
CA ARG A 30 -4.71 3.37 9.74
C ARG A 30 -5.92 4.26 9.50
N SER A 31 -6.34 5.01 10.52
CA SER A 31 -7.49 5.91 10.40
C SER A 31 -7.25 7.01 9.36
N PHE A 32 -6.02 7.53 9.27
CA PHE A 32 -5.65 8.52 8.28
C PHE A 32 -5.73 7.97 6.84
N LEU A 33 -5.14 6.82 6.57
CA LEU A 33 -5.11 6.21 5.23
C LEU A 33 -6.49 5.78 4.76
N VAL A 34 -7.31 5.21 5.66
CA VAL A 34 -8.72 4.88 5.34
C VAL A 34 -9.49 6.14 4.97
N LYS A 35 -9.34 7.22 5.74
CA LYS A 35 -10.01 8.49 5.43
C LYS A 35 -9.50 9.08 4.10
N LEU A 36 -8.19 9.09 3.89
CA LEU A 36 -7.58 9.57 2.65
C LEU A 36 -8.10 8.79 1.44
N GLY A 37 -8.20 7.46 1.56
CA GLY A 37 -8.78 6.60 0.53
C GLY A 37 -10.24 6.91 0.25
N ALA A 38 -11.07 7.01 1.29
CA ALA A 38 -12.50 7.30 1.14
C ALA A 38 -12.76 8.64 0.44
N ASP A 39 -11.93 9.65 0.71
CA ASP A 39 -12.08 10.99 0.14
C ASP A 39 -11.58 11.07 -1.31
N ASN A 40 -10.50 10.35 -1.67
CA ASN A 40 -9.79 10.54 -2.94
C ASN A 40 -9.96 9.40 -3.95
N LEU A 41 -10.19 8.16 -3.51
CA LEU A 41 -10.34 7.00 -4.39
C LEU A 41 -11.77 6.82 -4.91
N LYS A 42 -12.71 7.65 -4.44
CA LYS A 42 -14.11 7.60 -4.86
C LYS A 42 -14.25 8.02 -6.32
N GLY A 43 -14.44 7.03 -7.20
CA GLY A 43 -14.53 7.24 -8.65
C GLY A 43 -13.17 7.26 -9.37
N ALA A 44 -12.08 6.96 -8.66
CA ALA A 44 -10.77 6.76 -9.26
C ALA A 44 -10.78 5.58 -10.25
N ARG A 45 -9.99 5.69 -11.31
CA ARG A 45 -9.76 4.55 -12.21
C ARG A 45 -8.84 3.54 -11.57
N SER A 46 -9.01 2.27 -11.93
CA SER A 46 -8.06 1.23 -11.50
C SER A 46 -6.66 1.58 -12.03
N GLU A 47 -5.66 1.41 -11.17
CA GLU A 47 -4.24 1.70 -11.39
C GLU A 47 -3.88 3.20 -11.49
N GLU A 48 -4.82 4.09 -11.19
CA GLU A 48 -4.54 5.51 -11.08
C GLU A 48 -3.76 5.79 -9.78
N LEU A 49 -2.59 6.41 -9.92
CA LEU A 49 -1.74 6.79 -8.79
C LEU A 49 -2.14 8.15 -8.23
N PHE A 50 -2.18 8.22 -6.90
CA PHE A 50 -2.39 9.44 -6.15
C PHE A 50 -1.26 9.64 -5.16
N VAL A 51 -0.93 10.90 -4.91
CA VAL A 51 0.17 11.29 -4.03
C VAL A 51 -0.37 12.27 -2.98
N ALA A 52 0.03 12.07 -1.74
CA ALA A 52 -0.23 12.98 -0.64
C ALA A 52 1.05 13.20 0.17
N LEU A 53 1.20 14.41 0.71
CA LEU A 53 2.31 14.78 1.59
C LEU A 53 1.74 15.19 2.95
N GLN A 54 2.12 14.48 4.00
CA GLN A 54 1.65 14.72 5.37
C GLN A 54 2.85 14.82 6.32
N LYS A 55 3.10 16.00 6.89
CA LYS A 55 4.19 16.23 7.87
C LYS A 55 5.55 15.68 7.41
N SER A 56 5.94 15.95 6.16
CA SER A 56 7.18 15.47 5.53
C SER A 56 7.26 13.97 5.28
N VAL A 57 6.11 13.29 5.24
CA VAL A 57 5.97 11.90 4.83
C VAL A 57 5.21 11.88 3.50
N TYR A 58 5.81 11.28 2.48
CA TYR A 58 5.16 11.02 1.21
C TYR A 58 4.33 9.75 1.29
N ILE A 59 3.16 9.81 0.66
CA ILE A 59 2.17 8.75 0.65
C ILE A 59 1.71 8.59 -0.78
N VAL A 60 2.05 7.46 -1.39
CA VAL A 60 1.59 7.11 -2.72
C VAL A 60 0.55 6.01 -2.58
N TYR A 61 -0.59 6.16 -3.25
CA TYR A 61 -1.69 5.22 -3.11
C TYR A 61 -2.48 5.06 -4.40
N ALA A 62 -3.05 3.87 -4.57
CA ALA A 62 -3.75 3.50 -5.79
C ALA A 62 -4.84 2.46 -5.51
N MET A 63 -5.84 2.43 -6.38
CA MET A 63 -6.85 1.36 -6.42
C MET A 63 -6.44 0.31 -7.44
N LEU A 64 -6.51 -0.96 -7.07
CA LEU A 64 -6.32 -2.09 -7.96
C LEU A 64 -7.53 -3.02 -7.84
N GLY A 65 -8.51 -2.84 -8.71
CA GLY A 65 -9.82 -3.49 -8.56
C GLY A 65 -10.51 -3.04 -7.27
N ASP A 66 -10.80 -3.99 -6.38
CA ASP A 66 -11.42 -3.72 -5.07
C ASP A 66 -10.41 -3.49 -3.92
N VAL A 67 -9.11 -3.43 -4.25
CA VAL A 67 -8.02 -3.35 -3.29
C VAL A 67 -7.38 -1.97 -3.33
N SER A 68 -7.26 -1.31 -2.19
CA SER A 68 -6.50 -0.06 -2.05
C SER A 68 -5.10 -0.36 -1.54
N ILE A 69 -4.09 0.19 -2.21
CA ILE A 69 -2.69 0.01 -1.85
C ILE A 69 -2.13 1.37 -1.45
N TYR A 70 -1.42 1.42 -0.32
CA TYR A 70 -0.76 2.62 0.17
C TYR A 70 0.69 2.32 0.50
N VAL A 71 1.59 3.16 0.02
CA VAL A 71 3.03 3.11 0.29
C VAL A 71 3.42 4.41 0.97
N VAL A 72 4.10 4.30 2.10
CA VAL A 72 4.46 5.45 2.94
C VAL A 72 5.98 5.50 3.06
N GLY A 73 6.56 6.66 2.80
CA GLY A 73 7.99 6.91 2.90
C GLY A 73 8.30 8.27 3.51
N LYS A 74 9.32 8.30 4.37
CA LYS A 74 9.85 9.50 5.02
C LYS A 74 11.31 9.71 4.58
N ASP A 75 11.79 10.94 4.74
CA ASP A 75 13.18 11.34 4.54
C ASP A 75 13.71 11.07 3.12
N GLU A 76 14.37 9.94 2.90
CA GLU A 76 15.05 9.58 1.64
C GLU A 76 14.13 9.04 0.54
N TYR A 77 12.88 8.73 0.90
CA TYR A 77 11.88 8.22 -0.04
C TYR A 77 11.04 9.38 -0.60
N ASP A 78 11.30 9.74 -1.86
CA ASP A 78 10.51 10.72 -2.58
C ASP A 78 9.30 10.10 -3.31
N GLU A 79 8.49 10.95 -3.95
CA GLU A 79 7.32 10.57 -4.73
C GLU A 79 7.65 9.54 -5.82
N LEU A 80 8.78 9.69 -6.51
CA LEU A 80 9.16 8.83 -7.64
C LEU A 80 9.57 7.44 -7.16
N ASN A 81 10.37 7.36 -6.09
CA ASN A 81 10.77 6.08 -5.51
C ASN A 81 9.55 5.30 -5.00
N LEU A 82 8.62 5.98 -4.34
CA LEU A 82 7.39 5.34 -3.84
C LEU A 82 6.45 4.92 -4.98
N SER A 83 6.43 5.68 -6.08
CA SER A 83 5.67 5.34 -7.29
C SER A 83 6.19 4.06 -7.95
N GLU A 84 7.51 3.86 -8.02
CA GLU A 84 8.07 2.61 -8.53
C GLU A 84 7.70 1.42 -7.65
N VAL A 85 7.78 1.58 -6.32
CA VAL A 85 7.44 0.52 -5.37
C VAL A 85 5.97 0.12 -5.48
N ILE A 86 5.04 1.08 -5.57
CA ILE A 86 3.61 0.75 -5.69
C ILE A 86 3.32 0.02 -7.01
N TYR A 87 4.02 0.33 -8.12
CA TYR A 87 3.88 -0.41 -9.37
C TYR A 87 4.35 -1.87 -9.24
N VAL A 88 5.48 -2.10 -8.57
CA VAL A 88 5.98 -3.47 -8.30
C VAL A 88 4.98 -4.25 -7.45
N ILE A 89 4.41 -3.61 -6.42
CA ILE A 89 3.37 -4.20 -5.58
C ILE A 89 2.11 -4.53 -6.40
N MET A 90 1.62 -3.58 -7.21
CA MET A 90 0.46 -3.80 -8.06
C MET A 90 0.67 -4.94 -9.06
N SER A 91 1.86 -5.03 -9.68
CA SER A 91 2.21 -6.15 -10.56
C SER A 91 2.18 -7.47 -9.81
N CYS A 92 2.81 -7.53 -8.64
CA CYS A 92 2.82 -8.71 -7.80
C CYS A 92 1.41 -9.18 -7.41
N VAL A 93 0.54 -8.25 -6.99
CA VAL A 93 -0.85 -8.58 -6.64
C VAL A 93 -1.60 -9.10 -7.87
N LYS A 94 -1.40 -8.47 -9.04
CA LYS A 94 -1.98 -8.94 -10.31
C LYS A 94 -1.50 -10.34 -10.68
N ASP A 95 -0.21 -10.62 -10.54
CA ASP A 95 0.40 -11.89 -10.89
C ASP A 95 -0.11 -13.03 -9.99
N VAL A 96 -0.22 -12.77 -8.68
CA VAL A 96 -0.76 -13.75 -7.72
C VAL A 96 -2.25 -13.99 -7.93
N CYS A 97 -3.01 -12.95 -8.31
CA CYS A 97 -4.45 -13.04 -8.57
C CYS A 97 -4.78 -13.62 -9.95
N GLY A 98 -3.90 -13.43 -10.95
CA GLY A 98 -4.09 -13.83 -12.35
C GLY A 98 -5.19 -13.07 -13.11
N LYS A 99 -5.87 -12.13 -12.45
CA LYS A 99 -6.96 -11.28 -12.99
C LYS A 99 -7.12 -10.05 -12.09
N THR A 100 -8.00 -9.12 -12.48
CA THR A 100 -8.36 -7.95 -11.66
C THR A 100 -8.71 -8.40 -10.23
N PRO A 101 -7.99 -7.91 -9.21
CA PRO A 101 -8.21 -8.32 -7.83
C PRO A 101 -9.61 -7.92 -7.36
N THR A 102 -10.38 -8.89 -6.92
CA THR A 102 -11.60 -8.66 -6.14
C THR A 102 -11.31 -8.95 -4.67
N GLU A 103 -12.10 -8.40 -3.75
CA GLU A 103 -11.94 -8.65 -2.31
C GLU A 103 -11.78 -10.15 -2.00
N ARG A 104 -12.70 -10.97 -2.50
CA ARG A 104 -12.74 -12.41 -2.21
C ARG A 104 -11.48 -13.12 -2.72
N LEU A 105 -11.01 -12.73 -3.90
CA LEU A 105 -9.81 -13.31 -4.49
C LEU A 105 -8.56 -12.88 -3.74
N PHE A 106 -8.50 -11.60 -3.36
CA PHE A 106 -7.41 -11.06 -2.57
C PHE A 106 -7.30 -11.78 -1.23
N LEU A 107 -8.41 -11.96 -0.51
CA LEU A 107 -8.44 -12.68 0.77
C LEU A 107 -8.02 -14.16 0.63
N ASP A 108 -8.47 -14.85 -0.43
CA ASP A 108 -8.07 -16.24 -0.73
C ASP A 108 -6.56 -16.37 -0.99
N LYS A 109 -5.96 -15.35 -1.61
CA LYS A 109 -4.53 -15.32 -1.95
C LYS A 109 -3.66 -14.52 -0.98
N TYR A 110 -4.26 -13.95 0.07
CA TYR A 110 -3.64 -12.97 0.96
C TYR A 110 -2.31 -13.48 1.54
N GLY A 111 -2.25 -14.75 1.97
CA GLY A 111 -1.01 -15.35 2.46
C GLY A 111 0.14 -15.34 1.44
N LYS A 112 -0.14 -15.60 0.16
CA LYS A 112 0.87 -15.55 -0.90
C LYS A 112 1.27 -14.11 -1.24
N ILE A 113 0.29 -13.21 -1.28
CA ILE A 113 0.53 -11.78 -1.50
C ILE A 113 1.46 -11.23 -0.41
N CYS A 114 1.21 -11.56 0.86
CA CYS A 114 2.08 -11.18 1.97
C CYS A 114 3.52 -11.68 1.78
N LEU A 115 3.71 -12.94 1.37
CA LEU A 115 5.05 -13.48 1.16
C LEU A 115 5.80 -12.73 0.05
N CYS A 116 5.13 -12.42 -1.06
CA CYS A 116 5.77 -11.66 -2.14
C CYS A 116 6.06 -10.21 -1.72
N LEU A 117 5.20 -9.60 -0.91
CA LEU A 117 5.45 -8.27 -0.35
C LEU A 117 6.65 -8.27 0.59
N ASP A 118 6.77 -9.27 1.46
CA ASP A 118 7.92 -9.41 2.35
C ASP A 118 9.23 -9.48 1.53
N GLU A 119 9.24 -10.17 0.38
CA GLU A 119 10.39 -10.19 -0.54
C GLU A 119 10.67 -8.84 -1.21
N ILE A 120 9.63 -8.12 -1.64
CA ILE A 120 9.76 -6.79 -2.25
C ILE A 120 10.33 -5.81 -1.23
N VAL A 121 9.77 -5.77 -0.02
CA VAL A 121 10.23 -4.89 1.06
C VAL A 121 11.66 -5.23 1.46
N TRP A 122 11.99 -6.52 1.55
CA TRP A 122 13.37 -6.94 1.84
C TRP A 122 14.34 -6.43 0.76
N LYS A 123 14.00 -6.58 -0.53
CA LYS A 123 14.86 -6.12 -1.65
C LYS A 123 14.98 -4.60 -1.76
N VAL A 124 13.96 -3.85 -1.32
CA VAL A 124 13.96 -2.38 -1.35
C VAL A 124 14.73 -1.78 -0.16
N ILE A 125 15.02 -2.58 0.88
CA ILE A 125 15.75 -2.16 2.09
C ILE A 125 17.27 -2.48 2.00
N ILE A 126 17.71 -3.31 1.04
CA ILE A 126 19.13 -3.68 0.85
C ILE A 126 19.78 -2.88 -0.28
#